data_AF-A0A955ETT1-F1
#
_entry.id   AF-A0A955ETT1-F1
#
_cell.length_a   1.000
_cell.length_b   1.000
_cell.length_c   1.000
_cell.angle_alpha   90.00
_cell.angle_beta   90.00
_cell.angle_gamma   90.00
#
_symmetry.space_group_name_H-M   'P 1'
#
loop_
_entity.id
_entity.type
_entity.pdbx_description
1 polymer ?
#
loop_
_entity_poly.entity_id
_entity_poly.type
_entity_poly.pdbx_seq_one_letter_code
_entity_poly.pdbx_strand_id
1 'polypeptide(L)'
;MSNLLTNSRLRTWRDCKRRHRLLYLDGWRPRREDDAVSFGRLAHLGLEGWWKAAPEQRLYEAMLRISGRAHDLFQEAAVRELLRAYDERYAGTMEGYDVLAVEATFTAPLLNPETGAASRTFLLAGKVDGIVRERATGRVLLLEHKTTSEAIEDATTSYWRRLAMDGQVSHYYVGAESLGHRVEGCLYDVLLRPRLKPLKATPEASRKYTKDGRLYAAQREVDETPEEYAARLRADIAEAPAKYFQRREVPRTEDDLRDYLFD
;
A
#
# COMPACT_ATOMS: atom_id res chain seq x y z
N MET A 1 22.77 12.39 15.04
CA MET A 1 22.21 11.10 14.56
C MET A 1 20.77 11.01 15.03
N SER A 2 19.85 10.51 14.19
CA SER A 2 18.47 10.30 14.63
C SER A 2 18.41 9.07 15.55
N ASN A 3 17.81 9.25 16.71
CA ASN A 3 17.56 8.20 17.70
C ASN A 3 16.23 7.46 17.46
N LEU A 4 15.59 7.71 16.32
CA LEU A 4 14.31 7.11 15.94
C LEU A 4 14.53 5.80 15.16
N LEU A 5 13.90 4.73 15.63
CA LEU A 5 13.89 3.41 15.00
C LEU A 5 12.56 3.22 14.28
N THR A 6 12.59 3.49 12.96
CA THR A 6 11.48 3.14 12.08
C THR A 6 11.53 1.68 11.66
N ASN A 7 10.38 1.10 11.31
CA ASN A 7 10.31 -0.24 10.73
C ASN A 7 11.27 -0.39 9.52
N SER A 8 11.31 0.62 8.64
CA SER A 8 12.24 0.66 7.51
C SER A 8 13.72 0.66 7.93
N ARG A 9 14.08 1.36 9.01
CA ARG A 9 15.44 1.38 9.55
C ARG A 9 15.81 0.04 10.20
N LEU A 10 14.90 -0.54 10.98
CA LEU A 10 15.08 -1.86 11.61
C LEU A 10 15.28 -2.94 10.55
N ARG A 11 14.44 -2.95 9.51
CA ARG A 11 14.59 -3.85 8.36
C ARG A 11 15.94 -3.66 7.66
N THR A 12 16.38 -2.41 7.45
CA THR A 12 17.69 -2.14 6.85
C THR A 12 18.84 -2.69 7.70
N TRP A 13 18.74 -2.62 9.03
CA TRP A 13 19.73 -3.17 9.94
C TRP A 13 19.80 -4.71 9.87
N ARG A 14 18.63 -5.37 9.89
CA ARG A 14 18.50 -6.83 9.79
C ARG A 14 19.00 -7.35 8.44
N ASP A 15 18.73 -6.61 7.36
CA ASP A 15 19.19 -6.91 5.99
C ASP A 15 20.70 -6.71 5.84
N CYS A 16 21.21 -5.51 6.16
CA CYS A 16 22.62 -5.19 5.98
C CYS A 16 23.10 -4.08 6.92
N LYS A 17 23.88 -4.46 7.94
CA LYS A 17 24.48 -3.54 8.93
C LYS A 17 25.35 -2.45 8.28
N ARG A 18 26.07 -2.77 7.20
CA ARG A 18 26.88 -1.78 6.46
C ARG A 18 26.00 -0.74 5.78
N ARG A 19 24.92 -1.16 5.14
CA ARG A 19 23.93 -0.28 4.53
C ARG A 19 23.26 0.61 5.58
N HIS A 20 22.88 0.05 6.73
CA HIS A 20 22.32 0.83 7.84
C HIS A 20 23.30 1.90 8.32
N ARG A 21 24.57 1.55 8.56
CA ARG A 21 25.60 2.52 8.95
C ARG A 21 25.69 3.67 7.95
N LEU A 22 25.83 3.35 6.66
CA LEU A 22 25.96 4.36 5.61
C LEU A 22 24.75 5.31 5.60
N LEU A 23 23.53 4.77 5.62
CA LEU A 23 22.30 5.56 5.52
C LEU A 23 21.96 6.32 6.81
N TYR A 24 22.05 5.68 7.97
CA TYR A 24 21.48 6.21 9.22
C TYR A 24 22.51 6.78 10.19
N LEU A 25 23.78 6.39 10.09
CA LEU A 25 24.85 6.90 10.96
C LEU A 25 25.72 7.91 10.21
N ASP A 26 26.23 7.52 9.04
CA ASP A 26 27.13 8.35 8.23
C ASP A 26 26.34 9.36 7.35
N GLY A 27 25.02 9.21 7.22
CA GLY A 27 24.13 10.17 6.56
C GLY A 27 24.13 10.14 5.03
N TRP A 28 24.60 9.06 4.40
CA TRP A 28 24.68 8.94 2.94
C TRP A 28 23.29 8.98 2.32
N ARG A 29 23.13 9.77 1.27
CA ARG A 29 21.90 9.87 0.48
C ARG A 29 22.21 9.74 -1.00
N PRO A 30 21.28 9.23 -1.82
CA PRO A 30 21.39 9.30 -3.27
C PRO A 30 21.64 10.75 -3.71
N ARG A 31 22.56 10.95 -4.66
CA ARG A 31 22.85 12.29 -5.21
C ARG A 31 21.67 12.86 -6.00
N ARG A 32 20.82 11.97 -6.53
CA ARG A 32 19.56 12.30 -7.20
C ARG A 32 18.49 11.41 -6.58
N GLU A 33 17.42 12.01 -6.11
CA GLU A 33 16.18 11.30 -5.82
C GLU A 33 15.29 11.44 -7.06
N ASP A 34 14.60 10.37 -7.41
CA ASP A 34 13.57 10.44 -8.44
C ASP A 34 12.35 11.10 -7.80
N ASP A 35 11.87 12.20 -8.38
CA ASP A 35 10.65 12.88 -7.91
C ASP A 35 9.42 11.99 -8.14
N ALA A 36 9.52 11.05 -9.10
CA ALA A 36 8.49 10.06 -9.33
C ALA A 36 8.43 9.04 -8.19
N VAL A 37 7.20 8.79 -7.71
CA VAL A 37 6.98 7.81 -6.66
C VAL A 37 6.79 6.40 -7.24
N SER A 38 7.28 5.39 -6.52
CA SER A 38 6.97 3.99 -6.84
C SER A 38 5.46 3.74 -6.82
N PHE A 39 4.98 2.78 -7.60
CA PHE A 39 3.56 2.38 -7.65
C PHE A 39 2.90 2.21 -6.28
N GLY A 40 3.55 1.51 -5.34
CA GLY A 40 2.99 1.32 -4.00
C GLY A 40 2.81 2.64 -3.28
N ARG A 41 3.84 3.50 -3.26
CA ARG A 41 3.75 4.84 -2.69
C ARG A 41 2.70 5.72 -3.38
N LEU A 42 2.54 5.62 -4.70
CA LEU A 42 1.49 6.33 -5.44
C LEU A 42 0.09 5.88 -5.00
N ALA A 43 -0.11 4.56 -4.85
CA ALA A 43 -1.38 4.01 -4.36
C ALA A 43 -1.68 4.46 -2.93
N HIS A 44 -0.70 4.45 -2.02
CA HIS A 44 -0.88 4.98 -0.65
C HIS A 44 -1.24 6.47 -0.65
N LEU A 45 -0.62 7.30 -1.50
CA LEU A 45 -1.00 8.72 -1.60
C LEU A 45 -2.47 8.90 -2.01
N GLY A 46 -2.95 8.08 -2.95
CA GLY A 46 -4.35 8.08 -3.36
C GLY A 46 -5.28 7.62 -2.24
N LEU A 47 -4.93 6.51 -1.57
CA LEU A 47 -5.70 5.97 -0.44
C LEU A 47 -5.72 6.94 0.75
N GLU A 48 -4.62 7.63 1.06
CA GLU A 48 -4.57 8.70 2.06
C GLU A 48 -5.62 9.78 1.77
N GLY A 49 -5.66 10.28 0.53
CA GLY A 49 -6.66 11.26 0.11
C GLY A 49 -8.08 10.72 0.26
N TRP A 50 -8.31 9.49 -0.22
CA TRP A 50 -9.60 8.82 -0.16
C TRP A 50 -10.12 8.64 1.27
N TRP A 51 -9.26 8.22 2.20
CA TRP A 51 -9.63 7.95 3.59
C TRP A 51 -9.81 9.22 4.43
N LYS A 52 -9.14 10.32 4.08
CA LYS A 52 -9.29 11.63 4.75
C LYS A 52 -10.51 12.42 4.29
N ALA A 53 -11.00 12.17 3.09
CA ALA A 53 -12.04 12.97 2.48
C ALA A 53 -13.45 12.70 3.05
N ALA A 54 -14.32 13.68 2.90
CA ALA A 54 -15.76 13.49 3.04
C ALA A 54 -16.28 12.48 1.99
N PRO A 55 -17.37 11.74 2.26
CA PRO A 55 -17.88 10.67 1.39
C PRO A 55 -17.99 11.05 -0.09
N GLU A 56 -18.52 12.23 -0.40
CA GLU A 56 -18.73 12.75 -1.75
C GLU A 56 -17.46 13.24 -2.45
N GLN A 57 -16.34 13.36 -1.72
CA GLN A 57 -15.07 13.89 -2.22
C GLN A 57 -13.98 12.82 -2.33
N ARG A 58 -14.21 11.59 -1.85
CA ARG A 58 -13.18 10.54 -1.72
C ARG A 58 -12.43 10.28 -3.02
N LEU A 59 -13.15 10.03 -4.11
CA LEU A 59 -12.52 9.79 -5.40
C LEU A 59 -11.74 11.01 -5.89
N TYR A 60 -12.30 12.21 -5.72
CA TYR A 60 -11.66 13.45 -6.14
C TYR A 60 -10.32 13.68 -5.41
N GLU A 61 -10.32 13.56 -4.08
CA GLU A 61 -9.11 13.70 -3.27
C GLU A 61 -8.07 12.62 -3.60
N ALA A 62 -8.51 11.38 -3.84
CA ALA A 62 -7.61 10.31 -4.27
C ALA A 62 -6.91 10.64 -5.60
N MET A 63 -7.66 11.14 -6.60
CA MET A 63 -7.11 11.53 -7.90
C MET A 63 -6.16 12.73 -7.77
N LEU A 64 -6.52 13.73 -6.96
CA LEU A 64 -5.69 14.91 -6.73
C LEU A 64 -4.33 14.55 -6.15
N ARG A 65 -4.27 13.58 -5.24
CA ARG A 65 -3.03 13.16 -4.56
C ARG A 65 -2.02 12.46 -5.46
N ILE A 66 -2.48 11.83 -6.54
CA ILE A 66 -1.62 11.05 -7.43
C ILE A 66 -1.25 11.76 -8.73
N SER A 67 -2.02 12.79 -9.12
CA SER A 67 -1.88 13.51 -10.38
C SER A 67 -0.45 14.03 -10.59
N GLY A 68 0.21 13.60 -11.67
CA GLY A 68 1.54 14.07 -12.08
C GLY A 68 2.69 13.60 -11.19
N ARG A 69 2.49 12.57 -10.35
CA ARG A 69 3.51 12.05 -9.43
C ARG A 69 4.07 10.69 -9.81
N ALA A 70 3.47 10.04 -10.81
CA ALA A 70 3.89 8.73 -11.27
C ALA A 70 5.21 8.80 -12.05
N HIS A 71 5.91 7.66 -12.10
CA HIS A 71 7.10 7.51 -12.94
C HIS A 71 6.80 7.60 -14.44
N ASP A 72 5.63 7.11 -14.83
CA ASP A 72 5.17 7.18 -16.21
C ASP A 72 3.63 7.21 -16.27
N LEU A 73 3.11 7.58 -17.44
CA LEU A 73 1.66 7.74 -17.66
C LEU A 73 0.88 6.42 -17.52
N PHE A 74 1.51 5.26 -17.77
CA PHE A 74 0.85 3.96 -17.61
C PHE A 74 0.74 3.56 -16.14
N GLN A 75 1.76 3.87 -15.33
CA GLN A 75 1.72 3.71 -13.89
C GLN A 75 0.60 4.58 -13.30
N GLU A 76 0.51 5.85 -13.71
CA GLU A 76 -0.55 6.75 -13.27
C GLU A 76 -1.93 6.21 -13.68
N ALA A 77 -2.10 5.83 -14.95
CA ALA A 77 -3.32 5.21 -15.44
C ALA A 77 -3.71 3.97 -14.62
N ALA A 78 -2.76 3.08 -14.32
CA ALA A 78 -3.01 1.88 -13.54
C ALA A 78 -3.51 2.20 -12.11
N VAL A 79 -2.86 3.13 -11.41
CA VAL A 79 -3.27 3.51 -10.05
C VAL A 79 -4.59 4.28 -10.06
N ARG A 80 -4.83 5.15 -11.05
CA ARG A 80 -6.11 5.85 -11.23
C ARG A 80 -7.27 4.87 -11.38
N GLU A 81 -7.13 3.85 -12.21
CA GLU A 81 -8.18 2.86 -12.43
C GLU A 81 -8.39 1.95 -11.21
N LEU A 82 -7.33 1.58 -10.49
CA LEU A 82 -7.47 0.90 -9.21
C LEU A 82 -8.23 1.74 -8.18
N LEU A 83 -7.90 3.02 -8.02
CA LEU A 83 -8.56 3.89 -7.04
C LEU A 83 -10.03 4.16 -7.40
N ARG A 84 -10.37 4.23 -8.69
CA ARG A 84 -11.77 4.32 -9.15
C ARG A 84 -12.57 3.09 -8.74
N ALA A 85 -12.06 1.90 -9.07
CA ALA A 85 -12.74 0.66 -8.72
C ALA A 85 -12.73 0.39 -7.21
N TYR A 86 -11.70 0.86 -6.49
CA TYR A 86 -11.66 0.83 -5.03
C TYR A 86 -12.76 1.70 -4.41
N ASP A 87 -12.96 2.92 -4.92
CA ASP A 87 -14.04 3.81 -4.50
C ASP A 87 -15.41 3.17 -4.74
N GLU A 88 -15.66 2.66 -5.94
CA GLU A 88 -16.91 1.95 -6.29
C GLU A 88 -17.17 0.75 -5.36
N ARG A 89 -16.13 -0.02 -5.03
CA ARG A 89 -16.25 -1.20 -4.18
C ARG A 89 -16.48 -0.88 -2.71
N TYR A 90 -15.81 0.15 -2.18
CA TYR A 90 -15.71 0.34 -0.73
C TYR A 90 -16.36 1.63 -0.20
N ALA A 91 -16.71 2.61 -1.03
CA ALA A 91 -17.32 3.86 -0.56
C ALA A 91 -18.59 3.59 0.25
N GLY A 92 -19.48 2.71 -0.22
CA GLY A 92 -20.70 2.33 0.50
C GLY A 92 -20.45 1.58 1.82
N THR A 93 -19.27 0.96 1.99
CA THR A 93 -18.92 0.25 3.24
C THR A 93 -18.44 1.20 4.34
N MET A 94 -18.09 2.44 3.99
CA MET A 94 -17.48 3.39 4.90
C MET A 94 -18.40 3.90 5.99
N GLU A 95 -19.71 3.83 5.79
CA GLU A 95 -20.69 4.14 6.83
C GLU A 95 -20.52 3.24 8.07
N GLY A 96 -19.95 2.05 7.89
CA GLY A 96 -19.64 1.11 8.98
C GLY A 96 -18.45 1.51 9.86
N TYR A 97 -17.72 2.58 9.54
CA TYR A 97 -16.50 2.98 10.25
C TYR A 97 -16.52 4.44 10.73
N ASP A 98 -15.93 4.68 11.90
CA ASP A 98 -15.37 5.97 12.28
C ASP A 98 -13.87 5.97 11.96
N VAL A 99 -13.41 6.95 11.17
CA VAL A 99 -11.98 7.11 10.88
C VAL A 99 -11.35 7.93 11.99
N LEU A 100 -10.47 7.32 12.79
CA LEU A 100 -9.83 7.95 13.95
C LEU A 100 -8.53 8.65 13.57
N ALA A 101 -7.75 8.04 12.67
CA ALA A 101 -6.49 8.60 12.19
C ALA A 101 -6.19 8.08 10.76
N VAL A 102 -5.52 8.89 9.96
CA VAL A 102 -5.03 8.51 8.62
C VAL A 102 -3.63 9.10 8.43
N GLU A 103 -2.67 8.26 8.06
CA GLU A 103 -1.26 8.64 7.83
C GLU A 103 -0.64 9.37 9.04
N ALA A 104 -1.02 8.93 10.25
CA ALA A 104 -0.58 9.55 11.50
C ALA A 104 0.81 9.06 11.88
N THR A 105 1.73 10.01 12.10
CA THR A 105 3.07 9.72 12.60
C THR A 105 3.04 9.53 14.11
N PHE A 106 3.85 8.62 14.61
CA PHE A 106 3.98 8.39 16.05
C PHE A 106 5.43 8.23 16.48
N THR A 107 5.64 8.40 17.78
CA THR A 107 6.85 7.95 18.48
C THR A 107 6.42 7.22 19.74
N ALA A 108 7.12 6.14 20.08
CA ALA A 108 6.85 5.37 21.28
C ALA A 108 8.16 4.98 21.98
N PRO A 109 8.13 4.76 23.31
CA PRO A 109 9.26 4.18 24.01
C PRO A 109 9.64 2.83 23.41
N LEU A 110 10.94 2.61 23.17
CA LEU A 110 11.45 1.25 22.96
C LEU A 110 11.60 0.59 24.33
N LEU A 111 10.79 -0.41 24.62
CA LEU A 111 10.83 -1.11 25.91
C LEU A 111 11.80 -2.29 25.85
N ASN A 112 12.59 -2.48 26.90
CA ASN A 112 13.33 -3.72 27.10
C ASN A 112 12.33 -4.84 27.48
N PRO A 113 12.30 -5.96 26.75
CA PRO A 113 11.30 -7.00 26.95
C PRO A 113 11.39 -7.71 28.31
N GLU A 114 12.58 -7.80 28.90
CA GLU A 114 12.80 -8.51 30.19
C GLU A 114 12.47 -7.64 31.39
N THR A 115 12.71 -6.33 31.30
CA THR A 115 12.62 -5.40 32.44
C THR A 115 11.45 -4.41 32.33
N GLY A 116 10.86 -4.27 31.15
CA GLY A 116 9.87 -3.24 30.84
C GLY A 116 10.44 -1.80 30.82
N ALA A 117 11.74 -1.63 31.06
CA ALA A 117 12.35 -0.31 31.13
C ALA A 117 12.47 0.32 29.72
N ALA A 118 12.12 1.61 29.61
CA ALA A 118 12.29 2.35 28.38
C ALA A 118 13.78 2.60 28.07
N SER A 119 14.14 2.46 26.80
CA SER A 119 15.46 2.80 26.29
C SER A 119 15.77 4.29 26.51
N ARG A 120 16.95 4.57 27.05
CA ARG A 120 17.46 5.94 27.23
C ARG A 120 18.00 6.56 25.93
N THR A 121 18.18 5.74 24.90
CA THR A 121 18.87 6.13 23.67
C THR A 121 17.96 6.12 22.45
N PHE A 122 17.04 5.15 22.35
CA PHE A 122 16.24 4.95 21.15
C PHE A 122 14.74 5.05 21.44
N LEU A 123 14.02 5.62 20.48
CA LEU A 123 12.56 5.59 20.42
C LEU A 123 12.13 4.80 19.20
N LEU A 124 11.01 4.10 19.29
CA LEU A 124 10.29 3.62 18.12
C LEU A 124 9.61 4.82 17.44
N ALA A 125 9.55 4.80 16.12
CA ALA A 125 8.83 5.80 15.36
C ALA A 125 8.25 5.22 14.09
N GLY A 126 7.13 5.73 13.64
CA GLY A 126 6.51 5.23 12.42
C GLY A 126 5.40 6.12 11.94
N LYS A 127 4.70 5.62 10.94
CA LYS A 127 3.49 6.21 10.39
C LYS A 127 2.51 5.08 10.12
N VAL A 128 1.33 5.15 10.71
CA VAL A 128 0.25 4.18 10.47
C VAL A 128 -0.55 4.64 9.26
N ASP A 129 -0.95 3.72 8.39
CA ASP A 129 -1.78 4.07 7.23
C ASP A 129 -3.16 4.58 7.69
N GLY A 130 -3.79 3.89 8.66
CA GLY A 130 -4.95 4.42 9.35
C GLY A 130 -5.33 3.69 10.64
N ILE A 131 -6.26 4.28 11.38
CA ILE A 131 -6.92 3.69 12.55
C ILE A 131 -8.41 3.94 12.39
N VAL A 132 -9.19 2.87 12.47
CA VAL A 132 -10.64 2.92 12.28
C VAL A 132 -11.35 2.27 13.46
N ARG A 133 -12.54 2.74 13.79
CA ARG A 133 -13.45 2.07 14.72
C ARG A 133 -14.65 1.54 13.96
N GLU A 134 -14.92 0.26 14.10
CA GLU A 134 -16.14 -0.35 13.59
C GLU A 134 -17.35 0.17 14.37
N ARG A 135 -18.33 0.77 13.70
CA ARG A 135 -19.54 1.27 14.37
C ARG A 135 -20.38 0.16 14.98
N ALA A 136 -20.45 -0.98 14.31
CA ALA A 136 -21.30 -2.10 14.72
C ALA A 136 -20.83 -2.77 16.02
N THR A 137 -19.51 -2.85 16.23
CA THR A 137 -18.89 -3.58 17.36
C THR A 137 -18.21 -2.66 18.36
N GLY A 138 -17.86 -1.44 17.96
CA GLY A 138 -17.02 -0.53 18.73
C GLY A 138 -15.52 -0.87 18.68
N ARG A 139 -15.13 -1.97 18.02
CA ARG A 139 -13.74 -2.41 17.96
C ARG A 139 -12.89 -1.42 17.20
N VAL A 140 -11.68 -1.18 17.68
CA VAL A 140 -10.70 -0.32 16.99
C VAL A 140 -9.70 -1.20 16.25
N LEU A 141 -9.54 -0.95 14.96
CA LEU A 141 -8.66 -1.72 14.07
C LEU A 141 -7.57 -0.80 13.52
N LEU A 142 -6.35 -1.33 13.46
CA LEU A 142 -5.29 -0.76 12.63
C LEU A 142 -5.62 -1.04 11.17
N LEU A 143 -5.61 -0.02 10.31
CA LEU A 143 -5.74 -0.16 8.87
C LEU A 143 -4.35 -0.13 8.25
N GLU A 144 -4.01 -1.14 7.45
CA GLU A 144 -2.74 -1.24 6.71
C GLU A 144 -3.02 -1.45 5.23
N HIS A 145 -2.56 -0.51 4.40
CA HIS A 145 -2.65 -0.61 2.95
C HIS A 145 -1.47 -1.39 2.40
N LYS A 146 -1.73 -2.35 1.52
CA LYS A 146 -0.67 -3.06 0.79
C LYS A 146 -0.97 -3.09 -0.69
N THR A 147 0.09 -2.96 -1.49
CA THR A 147 0.05 -3.31 -2.92
C THR A 147 0.92 -4.53 -3.16
N THR A 148 0.46 -5.45 -4.00
CA THR A 148 1.19 -6.69 -4.29
C THR A 148 1.01 -7.11 -5.75
N SER A 149 1.98 -7.84 -6.31
CA SER A 149 1.84 -8.51 -7.60
C SER A 149 1.42 -9.98 -7.49
N GLU A 150 1.35 -10.50 -6.26
CA GLU A 150 0.93 -11.87 -5.96
C GLU A 150 -0.59 -11.97 -5.89
N ALA A 151 -1.15 -13.11 -6.27
CA ALA A 151 -2.60 -13.31 -6.21
C ALA A 151 -3.10 -13.24 -4.76
N ILE A 152 -4.23 -12.57 -4.56
CA ILE A 152 -4.80 -12.29 -3.22
C ILE A 152 -6.21 -12.84 -3.03
N GLU A 153 -6.85 -13.32 -4.09
CA GLU A 153 -8.23 -13.79 -4.05
C GLU A 153 -8.41 -14.98 -3.09
N ASP A 154 -7.55 -15.98 -3.18
CA ASP A 154 -7.56 -17.13 -2.28
C ASP A 154 -6.83 -16.84 -0.96
N ALA A 155 -7.55 -17.05 0.12
CA ALA A 155 -7.10 -16.98 1.52
C ALA A 155 -5.88 -17.84 1.84
N THR A 156 -5.79 -18.98 1.18
CA THR A 156 -4.85 -20.04 1.54
C THR A 156 -3.48 -19.82 0.94
N THR A 157 -3.33 -18.82 0.07
CA THR A 157 -2.09 -18.48 -0.61
C THR A 157 -0.95 -18.15 0.36
N SER A 158 0.28 -18.40 -0.07
CA SER A 158 1.48 -18.07 0.69
C SER A 158 1.59 -16.58 1.03
N TYR A 159 0.96 -15.71 0.24
CA TYR A 159 0.90 -14.27 0.50
C TYR A 159 0.24 -13.99 1.85
N TRP A 160 -0.99 -14.47 2.06
CA TRP A 160 -1.73 -14.25 3.31
C TRP A 160 -1.07 -14.92 4.52
N ARG A 161 -0.51 -16.13 4.33
CA ARG A 161 0.23 -16.81 5.41
C ARG A 161 1.42 -15.97 5.88
N ARG A 162 2.21 -15.43 4.95
CA ARG A 162 3.34 -14.54 5.31
C ARG A 162 2.85 -13.26 5.97
N LEU A 163 1.75 -12.68 5.48
CA LEU A 163 1.21 -11.44 6.02
C LEU A 163 0.66 -11.60 7.46
N ALA A 164 0.08 -12.76 7.77
CA ALA A 164 -0.33 -13.10 9.13
C ALA A 164 0.87 -13.25 10.08
N MET A 165 2.00 -13.75 9.59
CA MET A 165 3.25 -13.86 10.34
C MET A 165 4.07 -12.56 10.37
N ASP A 166 3.70 -11.53 9.60
CA ASP A 166 4.52 -10.33 9.45
C ASP A 166 4.49 -9.45 10.70
N GLY A 167 5.58 -9.47 11.47
CA GLY A 167 5.78 -8.66 12.68
C GLY A 167 5.69 -7.14 12.49
N GLN A 168 5.56 -6.61 11.24
CA GLN A 168 5.30 -5.19 11.01
C GLN A 168 4.08 -4.68 11.79
N VAL A 169 3.04 -5.50 11.95
CA VAL A 169 1.80 -5.12 12.64
C VAL A 169 2.06 -4.80 14.12
N SER A 170 2.91 -5.58 14.79
CA SER A 170 3.19 -5.38 16.22
C SER A 170 3.89 -4.04 16.50
N HIS A 171 4.74 -3.55 15.58
CA HIS A 171 5.31 -2.20 15.65
C HIS A 171 4.23 -1.10 15.62
N TYR A 172 3.19 -1.31 14.83
CA TYR A 172 2.11 -0.35 14.65
C TYR A 172 1.01 -0.47 15.71
N TYR A 173 0.91 -1.59 16.43
CA TYR A 173 0.10 -1.67 17.65
C TYR A 173 0.63 -0.73 18.72
N VAL A 174 1.95 -0.79 18.99
CA VAL A 174 2.62 0.17 19.88
C VAL A 174 2.43 1.60 19.39
N GLY A 175 2.47 1.81 18.07
CA GLY A 175 2.19 3.10 17.45
C GLY A 175 0.76 3.60 17.70
N ALA A 176 -0.25 2.76 17.47
CA ALA A 176 -1.65 3.09 17.70
C ALA A 176 -1.93 3.40 19.17
N GLU A 177 -1.37 2.62 20.10
CA GLU A 177 -1.49 2.89 21.54
C GLU A 177 -0.85 4.23 21.93
N SER A 178 0.31 4.56 21.36
CA SER A 178 0.95 5.87 21.59
C SER A 178 0.14 7.04 21.04
N LEU A 179 -0.74 6.79 20.06
CA LEU A 179 -1.71 7.75 19.54
C LEU A 179 -3.02 7.78 20.35
N GLY A 180 -3.12 7.02 21.45
CA GLY A 180 -4.28 6.96 22.32
C GLY A 180 -5.36 5.97 21.88
N HIS A 181 -5.01 5.02 21.00
CA HIS A 181 -5.94 4.05 20.45
C HIS A 181 -5.53 2.61 20.76
N ARG A 182 -6.31 1.93 21.61
CA ARG A 182 -6.13 0.50 21.85
C ARG A 182 -6.75 -0.28 20.69
N VAL A 183 -5.91 -0.82 19.81
CA VAL A 183 -6.33 -1.62 18.65
C VAL A 183 -6.52 -3.09 19.03
N GLU A 184 -7.52 -3.74 18.45
CA GLU A 184 -7.91 -5.14 18.70
C GLU A 184 -7.62 -6.06 17.51
N GLY A 185 -7.35 -5.49 16.33
CA GLY A 185 -7.09 -6.22 15.10
C GLY A 185 -6.38 -5.35 14.08
N CYS A 186 -5.84 -5.98 13.04
CA CYS A 186 -5.36 -5.28 11.85
C CYS A 186 -6.23 -5.63 10.65
N LEU A 187 -6.86 -4.63 10.06
CA LEU A 187 -7.54 -4.72 8.77
C LEU A 187 -6.51 -4.46 7.66
N TYR A 188 -6.06 -5.54 7.04
CA TYR A 188 -5.27 -5.43 5.82
C TYR A 188 -6.17 -5.08 4.64
N ASP A 189 -5.83 -4.00 3.95
CA ASP A 189 -6.51 -3.51 2.76
C ASP A 189 -5.56 -3.63 1.57
N VAL A 190 -5.73 -4.72 0.82
CA VAL A 190 -4.74 -5.18 -0.16
C VAL A 190 -5.26 -4.97 -1.59
N LEU A 191 -4.45 -4.26 -2.38
CA LEU A 191 -4.68 -3.99 -3.79
C LEU A 191 -3.70 -4.81 -4.66
N LEU A 192 -4.24 -5.56 -5.62
CA LEU A 192 -3.42 -6.24 -6.63
C LEU A 192 -2.93 -5.24 -7.68
N ARG A 193 -1.63 -5.21 -7.90
CA ARG A 193 -1.00 -4.52 -9.02
C ARG A 193 -1.38 -5.22 -10.33
N PRO A 194 -1.99 -4.52 -11.30
CA PRO A 194 -2.35 -5.12 -12.58
C PRO A 194 -1.14 -5.71 -13.28
N ARG A 195 -1.30 -6.93 -13.82
CA ARG A 195 -0.28 -7.59 -14.64
C ARG A 195 -0.39 -7.22 -16.12
N LEU A 196 -1.46 -6.53 -16.49
CA LEU A 196 -1.72 -6.06 -17.85
C LEU A 196 -0.59 -5.13 -18.28
N LYS A 197 0.08 -5.48 -19.39
CA LYS A 197 1.14 -4.66 -19.98
C LYS A 197 0.55 -3.75 -21.07
N PRO A 198 1.09 -2.54 -21.25
CA PRO A 198 0.81 -1.72 -22.42
C PRO A 198 1.11 -2.48 -23.71
N LEU A 199 0.20 -2.43 -24.69
CA LEU A 199 0.42 -3.05 -25.99
C LEU A 199 1.37 -2.18 -26.82
N LYS A 200 2.20 -2.85 -27.62
CA LYS A 200 3.18 -2.21 -28.50
C LYS A 200 2.75 -2.28 -29.96
N ALA A 201 3.19 -1.30 -30.74
CA ALA A 201 3.08 -1.34 -32.18
C ALA A 201 3.69 -2.65 -32.70
N THR A 202 3.01 -3.26 -33.67
CA THR A 202 3.56 -4.39 -34.40
C THR A 202 4.71 -3.89 -35.26
N PRO A 203 5.92 -4.48 -35.15
CA PRO A 203 7.05 -4.13 -35.99
C PRO A 203 6.66 -4.23 -37.47
N GLU A 204 7.10 -3.26 -38.29
CA GLU A 204 6.70 -3.17 -39.69
C GLU A 204 6.93 -4.47 -40.47
N ALA A 205 8.08 -5.12 -40.25
CA ALA A 205 8.44 -6.39 -40.88
C ALA A 205 7.45 -7.55 -40.57
N SER A 206 6.68 -7.43 -39.50
CA SER A 206 5.73 -8.45 -39.04
C SER A 206 4.27 -8.09 -39.34
N ARG A 207 3.99 -6.92 -39.92
CA ARG A 207 2.63 -6.44 -40.22
C ARG A 207 1.99 -7.26 -41.33
N LYS A 208 0.74 -7.66 -41.13
CA LYS A 208 -0.09 -8.42 -42.06
C LYS A 208 -1.35 -7.65 -42.35
N TYR A 209 -1.69 -7.54 -43.63
CA TYR A 209 -2.81 -6.74 -44.10
C TYR A 209 -3.89 -7.63 -44.73
N THR A 210 -5.15 -7.28 -44.49
CA THR A 210 -6.29 -7.87 -45.18
C THR A 210 -6.28 -7.46 -46.64
N LYS A 211 -7.12 -8.11 -47.46
CA LYS A 211 -7.27 -7.75 -48.87
C LYS A 211 -7.68 -6.29 -49.07
N ASP A 212 -8.35 -5.69 -48.08
CA ASP A 212 -8.79 -4.29 -48.08
C ASP A 212 -7.73 -3.31 -47.56
N GLY A 213 -6.49 -3.78 -47.34
CA GLY A 213 -5.37 -2.95 -46.89
C GLY A 213 -5.40 -2.58 -45.40
N ARG A 214 -6.30 -3.18 -44.60
CA ARG A 214 -6.34 -2.96 -43.15
C ARG A 214 -5.42 -3.94 -42.44
N LEU A 215 -4.75 -3.50 -41.38
CA LEU A 215 -3.95 -4.39 -40.56
C LEU A 215 -4.84 -5.47 -39.90
N TYR A 216 -4.29 -6.67 -39.68
CA TYR A 216 -5.01 -7.74 -38.98
C TYR A 216 -5.40 -7.30 -37.55
N ALA A 217 -6.57 -7.72 -37.07
CA ALA A 217 -7.18 -7.20 -35.83
C ALA A 217 -6.30 -7.32 -34.57
N ALA A 218 -5.39 -8.29 -34.51
CA ALA A 218 -4.47 -8.48 -33.38
C ALA A 218 -3.19 -7.62 -33.46
N GLN A 219 -3.02 -6.85 -34.53
CA GLN A 219 -1.83 -6.05 -34.79
C GLN A 219 -2.14 -4.56 -34.67
N ARG A 220 -1.11 -3.75 -34.40
CA ARG A 220 -1.23 -2.31 -34.18
C ARG A 220 -0.16 -1.54 -34.97
N GLU A 221 -0.52 -0.38 -35.47
CA GLU A 221 0.45 0.51 -36.13
C GLU A 221 1.23 1.38 -35.14
N VAL A 222 0.57 1.74 -34.04
CA VAL A 222 1.11 2.57 -32.96
C VAL A 222 1.00 1.88 -31.61
N ASP A 223 1.84 2.29 -30.67
CA ASP A 223 1.75 1.87 -29.28
C ASP A 223 0.37 2.20 -28.70
N GLU A 224 -0.09 1.41 -27.74
CA GLU A 224 -1.29 1.72 -26.96
C GLU A 224 -1.08 3.02 -26.20
N THR A 225 -2.08 3.90 -26.21
CA THR A 225 -2.03 5.12 -25.39
C THR A 225 -2.37 4.78 -23.93
N PRO A 226 -1.96 5.62 -22.95
CA PRO A 226 -2.38 5.45 -21.57
C PRO A 226 -3.89 5.37 -21.38
N GLU A 227 -4.68 6.07 -22.20
CA GLU A 227 -6.15 6.07 -22.16
C GLU A 227 -6.75 4.74 -22.66
N GLU A 228 -6.22 4.18 -23.76
CA GLU A 228 -6.63 2.86 -24.25
C GLU A 228 -6.27 1.76 -23.23
N TYR A 229 -5.06 1.84 -22.66
CA TYR A 229 -4.62 0.96 -21.58
C TYR A 229 -5.56 1.05 -20.37
N ALA A 230 -5.91 2.27 -19.94
CA ALA A 230 -6.83 2.50 -18.83
C ALA A 230 -8.21 1.88 -19.10
N ALA A 231 -8.75 2.02 -20.32
CA ALA A 231 -10.03 1.43 -20.69
C ALA A 231 -10.00 -0.11 -20.61
N ARG A 232 -8.93 -0.74 -21.11
CA ARG A 232 -8.76 -2.20 -21.05
C ARG A 232 -8.56 -2.70 -19.63
N LEU A 233 -7.80 -1.97 -18.82
CA LEU A 233 -7.63 -2.28 -17.40
C LEU A 233 -8.94 -2.15 -16.63
N ARG A 234 -9.72 -1.09 -16.89
CA ARG A 234 -11.04 -0.91 -16.29
C ARG A 234 -11.97 -2.09 -16.59
N ALA A 235 -11.98 -2.56 -17.84
CA ALA A 235 -12.74 -3.74 -18.23
C ALA A 235 -12.27 -5.01 -17.47
N ASP A 236 -10.95 -5.23 -17.36
CA ASP A 236 -10.39 -6.39 -16.61
C ASP A 236 -10.73 -6.33 -15.11
N ILE A 237 -10.72 -5.13 -14.50
CA ILE A 237 -11.12 -4.94 -13.10
C ILE A 237 -12.62 -5.18 -12.93
N ALA A 238 -13.45 -4.66 -13.83
CA ALA A 238 -14.91 -4.81 -13.76
C ALA A 238 -15.36 -6.27 -13.93
N GLU A 239 -14.64 -7.07 -14.73
CA GLU A 239 -14.92 -8.49 -14.90
C GLU A 239 -14.68 -9.30 -13.62
N ALA A 240 -13.64 -8.95 -12.84
CA ALA A 240 -13.26 -9.70 -11.64
C ALA A 240 -12.72 -8.79 -10.50
N PRO A 241 -13.56 -7.94 -9.88
CA PRO A 241 -13.09 -6.99 -8.87
C PRO A 241 -12.50 -7.67 -7.61
N ALA A 242 -12.96 -8.88 -7.27
CA ALA A 242 -12.44 -9.65 -6.13
C ALA A 242 -10.98 -10.10 -6.29
N LYS A 243 -10.48 -10.19 -7.53
CA LYS A 243 -9.05 -10.43 -7.83
C LYS A 243 -8.19 -9.24 -7.43
N TYR A 244 -8.75 -8.04 -7.50
CA TYR A 244 -8.02 -6.79 -7.31
C TYR A 244 -8.04 -6.25 -5.89
N PHE A 245 -9.09 -6.56 -5.13
CA PHE A 245 -9.33 -5.91 -3.85
C PHE A 245 -9.75 -6.90 -2.78
N GLN A 246 -8.94 -7.00 -1.74
CA GLN A 246 -9.19 -7.86 -0.60
C GLN A 246 -8.95 -7.12 0.70
N ARG A 247 -9.97 -7.08 1.55
CA ARG A 247 -9.86 -6.65 2.93
C ARG A 247 -9.93 -7.85 3.84
N ARG A 248 -8.97 -7.98 4.75
CA ARG A 248 -8.92 -9.11 5.71
C ARG A 248 -8.47 -8.63 7.06
N GLU A 249 -9.25 -8.98 8.07
CA GLU A 249 -8.84 -8.84 9.46
C GLU A 249 -7.88 -9.97 9.80
N VAL A 250 -6.73 -9.61 10.36
CA VAL A 250 -5.81 -10.54 11.01
C VAL A 250 -5.84 -10.21 12.49
N PRO A 251 -6.34 -11.12 13.35
CA PRO A 251 -6.26 -10.93 14.78
C PRO A 251 -4.80 -11.01 15.22
N ARG A 252 -4.44 -10.24 16.24
CA ARG A 252 -3.15 -10.34 16.94
C ARG A 252 -3.38 -10.79 18.35
N THR A 253 -2.69 -11.84 18.75
CA THR A 253 -2.69 -12.32 20.13
C THR A 253 -1.74 -11.48 20.98
N GLU A 254 -1.93 -11.49 22.29
CA GLU A 254 -0.96 -10.87 23.22
C GLU A 254 0.43 -11.51 23.11
N ASP A 255 0.50 -12.79 22.76
CA ASP A 255 1.76 -13.50 22.58
C ASP A 255 2.48 -12.99 21.33
N ASP A 256 1.79 -12.72 20.21
CA ASP A 256 2.38 -12.08 19.02
C ASP A 256 2.97 -10.69 19.32
N LEU A 257 2.33 -9.95 20.25
CA LEU A 257 2.80 -8.63 20.67
C LEU A 257 4.02 -8.74 21.59
N ARG A 258 4.05 -9.76 22.46
CA ARG A 258 5.18 -10.03 23.36
C ARG A 258 6.40 -10.52 22.59
N ASP A 259 6.24 -11.47 21.66
CA ASP A 259 7.33 -11.99 20.84
C ASP A 259 8.02 -10.88 20.05
N TYR A 260 7.26 -9.91 19.53
CA TYR A 260 7.82 -8.75 18.83
C TYR A 260 8.73 -7.87 19.71
N LEU A 261 8.53 -7.82 21.03
CA LEU A 261 9.42 -7.05 21.91
C LEU A 261 10.84 -7.63 21.97
N PHE A 262 11.01 -8.91 21.58
CA PHE A 262 12.31 -9.59 21.53
C PHE A 262 13.01 -9.49 20.15
N ASP A 263 12.31 -9.04 19.10
CA ASP A 263 12.80 -8.94 17.71
C ASP A 263 13.61 -7.67 17.40
#